data_AF-A0A428RRT1-F1
#
_entry.id   AF-A0A428RRT1-F1
#
_cell.length_a   1.000
_cell.length_b   1.000
_cell.length_c   1.000
_cell.angle_alpha   90.00
_cell.angle_beta   90.00
_cell.angle_gamma   90.00
#
_symmetry.space_group_name_H-M   'P 1'
#
loop_
_entity.id
_entity.type
_entity.pdbx_description
1 polymer ?
#
loop_
_entity_poly.entity_id
_entity_poly.type
_entity_poly.pdbx_seq_one_letter_code
_entity_poly.pdbx_strand_id
1 'polypeptide(L)'
;MGYGMQSNGGEGGQSGSNSSDDEMAGHEWCCNKWHKKGRDLNRHNTSIHNHRFPCVFYETCGEVSADNKALNRHYWVHHKRYARENKIPSSEGECEACGKKFGRKDRINRHLKRFPACREKLGL
;
A
#
# COMPACT_ATOMS: atom_id res chain seq x y z
N MET A 1 41.34 4.06 -44.82
CA MET A 1 41.87 4.87 -43.70
C MET A 1 40.72 5.09 -42.72
N GLY A 2 40.80 4.47 -41.54
CA GLY A 2 39.74 4.50 -40.53
C GLY A 2 39.79 5.79 -39.71
N TYR A 3 38.65 6.43 -39.52
CA TYR A 3 38.50 7.56 -38.62
C TYR A 3 38.32 7.02 -37.18
N GLY A 4 39.28 7.33 -36.32
CA GLY A 4 39.31 6.92 -34.92
C GLY A 4 38.27 7.66 -34.10
N MET A 5 37.57 6.93 -33.23
CA MET A 5 36.69 7.50 -32.22
C MET A 5 37.54 8.10 -31.08
N GLN A 6 37.32 9.37 -30.78
CA GLN A 6 37.83 10.04 -29.57
C GLN A 6 36.78 9.96 -28.48
N SER A 7 37.14 9.28 -27.39
CA SER A 7 36.43 9.29 -26.11
C SER A 7 36.77 10.60 -25.40
N ASN A 8 35.77 11.43 -25.10
CA ASN A 8 35.95 12.61 -24.26
C ASN A 8 35.23 12.45 -22.92
N GLY A 9 35.93 12.97 -21.90
CA GLY A 9 35.61 12.89 -20.48
C GLY A 9 34.29 13.56 -20.11
N GLY A 10 33.81 13.20 -18.93
CA GLY A 10 32.49 13.57 -18.45
C GLY A 10 32.34 15.00 -18.00
N GLU A 11 31.09 15.39 -17.82
CA GLU A 11 30.67 16.58 -17.12
C GLU A 11 29.46 16.22 -16.27
N GLY A 12 29.66 16.18 -14.95
CA GLY A 12 28.57 16.28 -14.00
C GLY A 12 28.05 17.71 -13.97
N GLY A 13 26.77 17.90 -14.25
CA GLY A 13 26.03 19.16 -14.08
C GLY A 13 24.70 18.85 -13.41
N GLN A 14 24.64 18.95 -12.09
CA GLN A 14 23.98 20.06 -11.38
C GLN A 14 22.46 20.11 -11.58
N SER A 15 21.73 19.31 -10.81
CA SER A 15 20.33 19.60 -10.47
C SER A 15 20.31 20.66 -9.37
N GLY A 16 19.96 21.87 -9.75
CA GLY A 16 19.96 23.07 -8.92
C GLY A 16 19.14 22.92 -7.64
N SER A 17 19.81 23.21 -6.53
CA SER A 17 19.24 23.45 -5.21
C SER A 17 18.68 24.88 -5.15
N ASN A 18 17.36 25.02 -5.24
CA ASN A 18 16.68 26.24 -4.78
C ASN A 18 16.28 26.02 -3.31
N SER A 19 17.02 26.69 -2.42
CA SER A 19 16.81 26.74 -0.97
C SER A 19 15.53 27.49 -0.61
N SER A 20 14.78 26.95 0.36
CA SER A 20 13.93 27.68 1.32
C SER A 20 13.47 26.72 2.43
N ASP A 21 14.41 26.42 3.35
CA ASP A 21 14.24 26.43 4.80
C ASP A 21 12.99 25.82 5.44
N ASP A 22 12.94 24.49 5.45
CA ASP A 22 12.70 23.70 6.68
C ASP A 22 13.00 22.23 6.33
N GLU A 23 14.21 21.75 6.62
CA GLU A 23 14.55 20.32 6.51
C GLU A 23 13.74 19.53 7.53
N MET A 24 12.49 19.19 7.16
CA MET A 24 11.65 18.26 7.90
C MET A 24 12.23 16.85 7.71
N ALA A 25 13.28 16.54 8.46
CA ALA A 25 14.01 15.30 8.42
C ALA A 25 13.04 14.11 8.30
N GLY A 26 13.15 13.36 7.21
CA GLY A 26 12.29 12.20 6.95
C GLY A 26 10.98 12.47 6.20
N HIS A 27 10.80 13.61 5.54
CA HIS A 27 9.69 13.86 4.60
C HIS A 27 10.20 14.24 3.19
N GLU A 28 9.39 13.98 2.17
CA GLU A 28 9.60 14.28 0.73
C GLU A 28 8.36 14.94 0.13
N TRP A 29 8.57 15.94 -0.71
CA TRP A 29 7.50 16.68 -1.37
C TRP A 29 7.08 16.02 -2.69
N CYS A 30 5.78 15.76 -2.87
CA CYS A 30 5.23 15.24 -4.13
C CYS A 30 3.73 15.62 -4.26
N CYS A 31 3.25 15.85 -5.48
CA CYS A 31 1.85 16.24 -5.77
C CYS A 31 1.26 17.29 -4.82
N ASN A 32 1.99 18.39 -4.63
CA ASN A 32 1.58 19.52 -3.78
C ASN A 32 1.41 19.18 -2.29
N LYS A 33 2.05 18.11 -1.79
CA LYS A 33 2.03 17.73 -0.37
C LYS A 33 3.35 17.12 0.10
N TRP A 34 3.66 17.29 1.40
CA TRP A 34 4.74 16.57 2.06
C TRP A 34 4.31 15.16 2.49
N HIS A 35 5.13 14.17 2.17
CA HIS A 35 4.95 12.76 2.48
C HIS A 35 6.11 12.26 3.34
N LYS A 36 5.84 11.48 4.38
CA LYS A 36 6.92 10.87 5.15
C LYS A 36 7.69 9.85 4.30
N LYS A 37 9.02 9.93 4.32
CA LYS A 37 9.93 8.98 3.67
C LYS A 37 9.61 7.55 4.12
N GLY A 38 9.72 6.61 3.19
CA GLY A 38 9.40 5.20 3.42
C GLY A 38 7.96 4.84 3.04
N ARG A 39 7.19 4.29 3.99
CA ARG A 39 5.86 3.70 3.69
C ARG A 39 4.87 4.70 3.09
N ASP A 40 4.81 5.92 3.63
CA ASP A 40 3.81 6.90 3.21
C ASP A 40 4.08 7.45 1.81
N LEU A 41 5.34 7.79 1.52
CA LEU A 41 5.78 8.15 0.18
C LEU A 41 5.63 6.99 -0.81
N ASN A 42 6.04 5.77 -0.44
CA ASN A 42 5.91 4.62 -1.33
C ASN A 42 4.44 4.33 -1.66
N ARG A 43 3.54 4.49 -0.68
CA ARG A 43 2.09 4.41 -0.92
C ARG A 43 1.64 5.49 -1.88
N HIS A 44 2.04 6.75 -1.67
CA HIS A 44 1.69 7.87 -2.54
C HIS A 44 2.12 7.62 -3.99
N ASN A 45 3.40 7.30 -4.21
CA ASN A 45 3.95 6.99 -5.53
C ASN A 45 3.23 5.80 -6.17
N THR A 46 2.91 4.77 -5.38
CA THR A 46 2.14 3.61 -5.86
C THR A 46 0.72 3.98 -6.27
N SER A 47 0.05 4.88 -5.55
CA SER A 47 -1.34 5.26 -5.86
C SER A 47 -1.47 6.26 -7.00
N ILE A 48 -0.53 7.20 -7.13
CA ILE A 48 -0.66 8.36 -8.02
C ILE A 48 0.20 8.25 -9.28
N HIS A 49 1.36 7.60 -9.21
CA HIS A 49 2.30 7.58 -10.34
C HIS A 49 2.48 6.20 -10.97
N ASN A 50 2.61 5.15 -10.14
CA ASN A 50 2.96 3.81 -10.61
C ASN A 50 1.73 2.88 -10.73
N HIS A 51 0.59 3.27 -10.16
CA HIS A 51 -0.64 2.47 -10.07
C HIS A 51 -0.39 0.97 -9.83
N ARG A 52 0.51 0.63 -8.90
CA ARG A 52 1.08 -0.74 -8.80
C ARG A 52 0.05 -1.81 -8.45
N PHE A 53 -1.06 -1.43 -7.80
CA PHE A 53 -2.14 -2.34 -7.42
C PHE A 53 -3.50 -1.71 -7.77
N PRO A 54 -3.80 -1.53 -9.07
CA PRO A 54 -5.07 -0.97 -9.50
C PRO A 54 -6.15 -2.06 -9.45
N CYS A 55 -7.39 -1.65 -9.23
CA CYS A 55 -8.54 -2.51 -9.45
C CYS A 55 -8.59 -2.95 -10.92
N VAL A 56 -8.97 -4.20 -11.19
CA VAL A 56 -9.19 -4.69 -12.57
C VAL A 56 -10.26 -3.85 -13.29
N PHE A 57 -11.18 -3.26 -12.55
CA PHE A 57 -12.19 -2.35 -13.07
C PHE A 57 -11.76 -0.87 -12.96
N TYR A 58 -10.47 -0.57 -13.02
CA TYR A 58 -9.92 0.78 -12.80
C TYR A 58 -10.64 1.87 -13.58
N GLU A 59 -10.97 1.64 -14.85
CA GLU A 59 -11.69 2.61 -15.70
C GLU A 59 -13.07 3.02 -15.13
N THR A 60 -13.70 2.17 -14.32
CA THR A 60 -15.03 2.43 -13.73
C THR A 60 -14.99 2.64 -12.22
N CYS A 61 -13.99 2.08 -11.54
CA CYS A 61 -13.86 2.11 -10.08
C CYS A 61 -12.81 3.12 -9.60
N GLY A 62 -11.78 3.40 -10.40
CA GLY A 62 -10.67 4.30 -10.10
C GLY A 62 -9.79 3.91 -8.90
N GLU A 63 -10.08 2.81 -8.22
CA GLU A 63 -9.42 2.47 -6.96
C GLU A 63 -8.02 1.91 -7.20
N VAL A 64 -7.03 2.47 -6.49
CA VAL A 64 -5.66 1.96 -6.43
C VAL A 64 -5.28 1.67 -5.00
N SER A 65 -4.94 0.43 -4.74
CA SER A 65 -4.59 -0.04 -3.40
C SER A 65 -3.10 0.14 -3.08
N ALA A 66 -2.78 0.24 -1.79
CA ALA A 66 -1.39 0.34 -1.33
C ALA A 66 -0.62 -0.98 -1.46
N ASP A 67 -1.33 -2.12 -1.41
CA ASP A 67 -0.78 -3.47 -1.54
C ASP A 67 -1.84 -4.46 -2.05
N ASN A 68 -1.41 -5.68 -2.39
CA ASN A 68 -2.31 -6.74 -2.86
C ASN A 68 -3.36 -7.15 -1.80
N LYS A 69 -3.05 -7.11 -0.50
CA LYS A 69 -4.01 -7.45 0.56
C LYS A 69 -5.14 -6.42 0.66
N ALA A 70 -4.81 -5.15 0.45
CA ALA A 70 -5.76 -4.06 0.36
C ALA A 70 -6.63 -4.19 -0.88
N LEU A 71 -6.05 -4.56 -2.02
CA LEU A 71 -6.78 -4.80 -3.27
C LEU A 71 -7.76 -5.98 -3.14
N ASN A 72 -7.32 -7.09 -2.54
CA ASN A 72 -8.18 -8.24 -2.29
C ASN A 72 -9.36 -7.88 -1.40
N ARG A 73 -9.13 -7.10 -0.34
CA ARG A 73 -10.21 -6.58 0.50
C ARG A 73 -11.14 -5.66 -0.27
N HIS A 74 -10.61 -4.79 -1.14
CA HIS A 74 -11.42 -3.92 -1.99
C HIS A 74 -12.38 -4.75 -2.86
N TYR A 75 -11.90 -5.84 -3.49
CA TYR A 75 -12.76 -6.74 -4.24
C TYR A 75 -13.88 -7.35 -3.39
N TRP A 76 -13.59 -7.76 -2.15
CA TRP A 76 -14.63 -8.28 -1.24
C TRP A 76 -15.66 -7.24 -0.77
N VAL A 77 -15.40 -5.94 -0.91
CA VAL A 77 -16.36 -4.89 -0.54
C VAL A 77 -17.15 -4.42 -1.76
N HIS A 78 -16.47 -4.10 -2.86
CA HIS A 78 -17.08 -3.45 -4.03
C HIS A 78 -17.32 -4.40 -5.21
N HIS A 79 -16.50 -5.44 -5.38
CA HIS A 79 -16.58 -6.39 -6.49
C HIS A 79 -16.75 -7.84 -6.00
N LYS A 80 -17.70 -8.06 -5.07
CA LYS A 80 -17.91 -9.36 -4.40
C LYS A 80 -18.12 -10.54 -5.37
N ARG A 81 -18.70 -10.29 -6.54
CA ARG A 81 -18.87 -11.32 -7.58
C ARG A 81 -17.52 -11.74 -8.14
N TYR A 82 -16.72 -10.77 -8.58
CA TYR A 82 -15.35 -10.99 -9.07
C TYR A 82 -14.48 -11.69 -8.02
N ALA A 83 -14.55 -11.26 -6.76
CA ALA A 83 -13.80 -11.87 -5.66
C ALA A 83 -14.13 -13.37 -5.48
N ARG A 84 -15.41 -13.73 -5.59
CA ARG A 84 -15.88 -15.12 -5.50
C ARG A 84 -15.46 -15.96 -6.69
N GLU A 85 -15.66 -15.45 -7.90
CA GLU A 85 -15.32 -16.14 -9.15
C GLU A 85 -13.81 -16.41 -9.26
N ASN A 86 -12.99 -15.44 -8.84
CA ASN A 86 -11.53 -15.53 -8.87
C ASN A 86 -10.94 -16.17 -7.61
N LYS A 87 -11.77 -16.72 -6.72
CA LYS A 87 -11.37 -17.38 -5.47
C LYS A 87 -10.37 -16.54 -4.66
N ILE A 88 -10.59 -15.23 -4.62
CA ILE A 88 -9.70 -14.30 -3.93
C ILE A 88 -9.75 -14.60 -2.43
N PRO A 89 -8.59 -14.77 -1.75
CA PRO A 89 -8.59 -15.09 -0.33
C PRO A 89 -9.40 -14.06 0.46
N SER A 90 -10.48 -14.51 1.10
CA SER A 90 -11.21 -13.68 2.05
C SER A 90 -10.35 -13.49 3.29
N SER A 91 -10.28 -12.25 3.77
CA SER A 91 -9.65 -11.96 5.06
C SER A 91 -10.57 -12.26 6.26
N GLU A 92 -11.76 -12.81 6.00
CA GLU A 92 -12.70 -13.22 7.02
C GLU A 92 -12.12 -14.25 7.98
N GLY A 93 -12.61 -14.20 9.21
CA GLY A 93 -12.33 -15.19 10.23
C GLY A 93 -13.26 -15.01 11.41
N GLU A 94 -13.32 -16.00 12.27
CA GLU A 94 -14.15 -15.99 13.46
C GLU A 94 -13.33 -16.15 14.72
N CYS A 95 -13.85 -15.65 15.84
CA CYS A 95 -13.27 -15.93 17.14
C CYS A 95 -13.75 -17.30 17.61
N GLU A 96 -12.85 -18.28 17.72
CA GLU A 96 -13.17 -19.64 18.15
C GLU A 96 -13.77 -19.71 19.57
N ALA A 97 -13.45 -18.76 20.45
CA ALA A 97 -13.99 -18.73 21.82
C ALA A 97 -15.43 -18.24 21.96
N CYS A 98 -15.95 -17.47 20.98
CA CYS A 98 -17.30 -16.91 21.05
C CYS A 98 -18.11 -17.04 19.76
N GLY A 99 -17.56 -17.64 18.71
CA GLY A 99 -18.19 -17.79 17.39
C GLY A 99 -18.41 -16.47 16.64
N LYS A 100 -17.85 -15.35 17.12
CA LYS A 100 -18.10 -14.04 16.49
C LYS A 100 -17.36 -13.95 15.16
N LYS A 101 -18.10 -13.71 14.07
CA LYS A 101 -17.56 -13.55 12.72
C LYS A 101 -17.03 -12.15 12.49
N PHE A 102 -15.88 -12.05 11.83
CA PHE A 102 -15.22 -10.80 11.47
C PHE A 102 -14.84 -10.83 9.99
N GLY A 103 -15.01 -9.70 9.30
CA GLY A 103 -14.56 -9.53 7.92
C GLY A 103 -13.03 -9.54 7.72
N ARG A 104 -12.26 -9.47 8.82
CA ARG A 104 -10.81 -9.27 8.81
C ARG A 104 -10.13 -9.90 10.03
N LYS A 105 -9.01 -10.61 9.81
CA LYS A 105 -8.16 -11.17 10.88
C LYS A 105 -7.65 -10.14 11.90
N ASP A 106 -7.30 -8.92 11.48
CA ASP A 106 -6.86 -7.87 12.43
C ASP A 106 -7.97 -7.43 13.39
N ARG A 107 -9.25 -7.56 12.99
CA ARG A 107 -10.38 -7.30 13.89
C ARG A 107 -10.52 -8.37 14.96
N ILE A 108 -10.15 -9.62 14.67
CA ILE A 108 -10.12 -10.71 15.66
C ILE A 108 -9.06 -10.39 16.72
N ASN A 109 -7.84 -10.01 16.32
CA ASN A 109 -6.79 -9.64 17.25
C ASN A 109 -7.20 -8.46 18.15
N ARG A 110 -7.87 -7.45 17.57
CA ARG A 110 -8.42 -6.33 18.35
C ARG A 110 -9.54 -6.79 19.30
N HIS A 111 -10.38 -7.73 18.87
CA HIS A 111 -11.41 -8.32 19.70
C HIS A 111 -10.81 -9.07 20.89
N LEU A 112 -9.81 -9.94 20.69
CA LEU A 112 -9.16 -10.67 21.79
C LEU A 112 -8.49 -9.74 22.82
N LYS A 113 -7.93 -8.61 22.37
CA LYS A 113 -7.39 -7.58 23.28
C LYS A 113 -8.48 -6.90 24.12
N ARG A 114 -9.67 -6.68 23.55
CA ARG A 114 -10.78 -5.99 24.22
C ARG A 114 -11.65 -6.92 25.06
N PHE A 115 -11.65 -8.21 24.75
CA PHE A 115 -12.45 -9.24 25.40
C PHE A 115 -11.52 -10.31 26.00
N PRO A 116 -10.96 -10.08 27.20
CA PRO A 116 -10.07 -11.02 27.87
C PRO A 116 -10.70 -12.40 28.06
N ALA A 117 -12.01 -12.46 28.33
CA ALA A 117 -12.74 -13.73 28.45
C ALA A 117 -12.66 -14.60 27.18
N CYS A 118 -12.59 -14.01 26.00
CA CYS A 118 -12.40 -14.76 24.75
C CYS A 118 -10.93 -15.17 24.55
N ARG A 119 -10.00 -14.38 25.06
CA ARG A 119 -8.55 -14.65 25.00
C ARG A 119 -8.16 -15.79 25.95
N GLU A 120 -8.68 -15.79 27.18
CA GLU A 120 -8.47 -16.85 28.18
C GLU A 120 -9.02 -18.20 27.70
N LYS A 121 -10.20 -18.21 27.07
CA LYS A 121 -10.77 -19.41 26.45
C LYS A 121 -9.91 -20.02 25.34
N LEU A 122 -9.02 -19.22 24.73
CA LEU A 122 -8.08 -19.67 23.69
C LEU A 122 -6.67 -19.92 24.25
N GLY A 123 -6.43 -19.71 25.55
CA GLY A 123 -5.11 -19.87 26.16
C GLY A 123 -4.04 -18.90 25.66
N LEU A 124 -4.43 -17.69 25.23
CA LEU A 124 -3.55 -16.65 24.65
C LEU A 124 -3.17 -15.53 25.63
#